data_AF-A0A260RRF9-F1
#
_entry.id   AF-A0A260RRF9-F1
#
_cell.length_a   1.000
_cell.length_b   1.000
_cell.length_c   1.000
_cell.angle_alpha   90.00
_cell.angle_beta   90.00
_cell.angle_gamma   90.00
#
_symmetry.space_group_name_H-M   'P 1'
#
loop_
_entity.id
_entity.type
_entity.pdbx_description
1 polymer ?
#
loop_
_entity_poly.entity_id
_entity_poly.type
_entity_poly.pdbx_seq_one_letter_code
_entity_poly.pdbx_strand_id
1 'polypeptide(L)'
;MGPKGERALERIKEKLRNEKKLRREAEQKVLDAATDGKTKTAERDILAKANSRILRSEVRAAAAGKLADPADAIKFLDLDQFDVGEDGDVDQDEIEDAIEDLVKRKPYLAAQGGDKKRRTPKGDRRQGGGGRDATGTVSAGRSLYEAKKKKTT
;
A
#
# COMPACT_ATOMS: atom_id res chain seq x y z
N MET A 1 40.74 35.41 -60.15
CA MET A 1 40.19 36.30 -59.10
C MET A 1 41.36 36.93 -58.38
N GLY A 2 41.36 38.26 -58.15
CA GLY A 2 42.46 38.92 -57.43
C GLY A 2 42.34 38.79 -55.91
N PRO A 3 43.37 39.21 -55.14
CA PRO A 3 43.44 39.06 -53.67
C PRO A 3 42.30 39.72 -52.89
N LYS A 4 41.56 40.66 -53.49
CA LYS A 4 40.34 41.25 -52.91
C LYS A 4 39.13 40.30 -52.91
N GLY A 5 39.03 39.39 -53.89
CA GLY A 5 37.93 38.43 -54.01
C GLY A 5 38.02 37.30 -52.98
N GLU A 6 39.23 36.79 -52.72
CA GLU A 6 39.47 35.77 -51.69
C GLU A 6 39.11 36.28 -50.29
N ARG A 7 39.53 37.50 -49.94
CA ARG A 7 39.17 38.16 -48.68
C ARG A 7 37.68 38.44 -48.52
N ALA A 8 36.92 38.52 -49.61
CA ALA A 8 35.47 38.67 -49.57
C ALA A 8 34.79 37.32 -49.30
N LEU A 9 35.27 36.24 -49.95
CA LEU A 9 34.78 34.88 -49.74
C LEU A 9 35.08 34.38 -48.33
N GLU A 10 36.24 34.70 -47.76
CA GLU A 10 36.59 34.36 -46.38
C GLU A 10 35.65 35.02 -45.38
N ARG A 11 35.38 36.32 -45.52
CA ARG A 11 34.41 37.03 -44.65
C ARG A 11 33.01 36.45 -44.74
N ILE A 12 32.57 36.00 -45.91
CA ILE A 12 31.27 35.34 -46.09
C ILE A 12 31.28 33.95 -45.43
N LYS A 13 32.34 33.16 -45.63
CA LYS A 13 32.50 31.86 -44.98
C LYS A 13 32.53 31.97 -43.46
N GLU A 14 33.20 32.97 -42.93
CA GLU A 14 33.31 33.23 -41.50
C GLU A 14 31.97 33.65 -40.89
N LYS A 15 31.23 34.56 -41.56
CA LYS A 15 29.86 34.91 -41.18
C LYS A 15 28.94 33.68 -41.15
N LEU A 16 28.96 32.86 -42.20
CA LEU A 16 28.14 31.64 -42.28
C LEU A 16 28.51 30.61 -41.20
N ARG A 17 29.80 30.47 -40.86
CA ARG A 17 30.25 29.60 -39.77
C ARG A 17 29.75 30.11 -38.42
N ASN A 18 29.86 31.40 -38.17
CA ASN A 18 29.40 32.03 -36.93
C ASN A 18 27.88 31.93 -36.77
N GLU A 19 27.13 32.18 -37.84
CA GLU A 19 25.67 32.05 -37.84
C GLU A 19 25.22 30.61 -37.61
N LYS A 20 25.87 29.62 -38.26
CA LYS A 20 25.61 28.21 -38.00
C LYS A 20 25.93 27.81 -36.55
N LYS A 21 27.00 28.34 -35.97
CA LYS A 21 27.39 28.09 -34.59
C LYS A 21 26.36 28.68 -33.62
N LEU A 22 25.98 29.94 -33.81
CA LEU A 22 24.92 30.61 -33.03
C LEU A 22 23.59 29.86 -33.12
N ARG A 23 23.20 29.41 -34.32
CA ARG A 23 21.96 28.65 -34.51
C ARG A 23 21.99 27.32 -33.76
N ARG A 24 23.09 26.57 -33.85
CA ARG A 24 23.26 25.31 -33.10
C ARG A 24 23.23 25.53 -31.60
N GLU A 25 23.92 26.55 -31.10
CA GLU A 25 23.92 26.89 -29.68
C GLU A 25 22.52 27.31 -29.18
N ALA A 26 21.76 28.06 -29.99
CA ALA A 26 20.39 28.43 -29.66
C ALA A 26 19.46 27.21 -29.64
N GLU A 27 19.56 26.33 -30.64
CA GLU A 27 18.79 25.09 -30.72
C GLU A 27 19.11 24.14 -29.55
N GLN A 28 20.38 24.02 -29.18
CA GLN A 28 20.83 23.22 -28.05
C GLN A 28 20.30 23.77 -26.72
N LYS A 29 20.36 25.10 -26.51
CA LYS A 29 19.76 25.74 -25.31
C LYS A 29 18.25 25.52 -25.20
N VAL A 30 17.53 25.53 -26.34
CA VAL A 30 16.07 25.28 -26.35
C VAL A 30 15.78 23.82 -26.00
N LEU A 31 16.57 22.88 -26.55
CA LEU A 31 16.45 21.46 -26.23
C LEU A 31 16.75 21.19 -24.75
N ASP A 32 17.83 21.75 -24.22
CA ASP A 32 18.23 21.59 -22.81
C ASP A 32 17.16 22.16 -21.87
N ALA A 33 16.63 23.36 -22.16
CA ALA A 33 15.53 23.94 -21.38
C ALA A 33 14.23 23.10 -21.45
N ALA A 34 13.94 22.51 -22.60
CA ALA A 34 12.79 21.63 -22.77
C ALA A 34 12.96 20.30 -22.05
N THR A 35 14.17 19.74 -22.01
CA THR A 35 14.46 18.54 -21.22
C THR A 35 14.41 18.84 -19.73
N ASP A 36 14.99 19.94 -19.27
CA ASP A 36 14.98 20.35 -17.86
C ASP A 36 13.57 20.66 -17.36
N GLY A 37 12.72 21.25 -18.20
CA GLY A 37 11.30 21.46 -17.87
C GLY A 37 10.54 20.14 -17.71
N LYS A 38 10.82 19.16 -18.58
CA LYS A 38 10.21 17.82 -18.54
C LYS A 38 10.71 16.98 -17.37
N THR A 39 12.00 17.06 -17.02
CA THR A 39 12.54 16.35 -15.86
C THR A 39 11.97 16.92 -14.56
N LYS A 40 11.94 18.26 -14.41
CA LYS A 40 11.37 18.91 -13.21
C LYS A 40 9.88 18.65 -13.02
N THR A 41 9.11 18.54 -14.10
CA THR A 41 7.69 18.18 -14.01
C THR A 41 7.50 16.71 -13.64
N ALA A 42 8.28 15.81 -14.26
CA ALA A 42 8.26 14.39 -13.91
C ALA A 42 8.69 14.14 -12.45
N GLU A 43 9.72 14.84 -11.97
CA GLU A 43 10.19 14.75 -10.58
C GLU A 43 9.12 15.19 -9.59
N ARG A 44 8.42 16.31 -9.86
CA ARG A 44 7.30 16.77 -9.03
C ARG A 44 6.16 15.77 -9.01
N ASP A 45 5.80 15.21 -10.16
CA ASP A 45 4.72 14.22 -10.25
C ASP A 45 5.07 12.92 -9.49
N ILE A 46 6.34 12.50 -9.53
CA ILE A 46 6.83 11.34 -8.80
C ILE A 46 6.80 11.62 -7.30
N LEU A 47 7.29 12.79 -6.87
CA LEU A 47 7.31 13.20 -5.47
C LEU A 47 5.88 13.29 -4.90
N ALA A 48 4.97 13.94 -5.62
CA ALA A 48 3.56 14.03 -5.23
C ALA A 48 2.94 12.63 -5.07
N LYS A 49 3.18 11.72 -6.01
CA LYS A 49 2.71 10.33 -5.90
C LYS A 49 3.31 9.57 -4.72
N ALA A 50 4.57 9.84 -4.37
CA ALA A 50 5.22 9.25 -3.21
C ALA A 50 4.60 9.77 -1.91
N ASN A 51 4.44 11.09 -1.79
CA ASN A 51 3.84 11.74 -0.62
C ASN A 51 2.40 11.27 -0.41
N SER A 52 1.58 11.18 -1.46
CA SER A 52 0.22 10.63 -1.36
C SER A 52 0.20 9.16 -0.90
N ARG A 53 1.24 8.37 -1.21
CA ARG A 53 1.33 6.97 -0.73
C ARG A 53 1.73 6.90 0.73
N ILE A 54 2.65 7.76 1.17
CA ILE A 54 3.05 7.89 2.57
C ILE A 54 1.83 8.27 3.40
N LEU A 55 1.16 9.37 3.05
CA LEU A 55 -0.03 9.83 3.76
C LEU A 55 -1.13 8.76 3.87
N ARG A 56 -1.42 8.04 2.77
CA ARG A 56 -2.38 6.91 2.80
C ARG A 56 -1.96 5.78 3.73
N SER A 57 -0.66 5.55 3.87
CA SER A 57 -0.13 4.47 4.71
C SER A 57 -0.19 4.87 6.19
N GLU A 58 0.17 6.12 6.50
CA GLU A 58 0.06 6.72 7.84
C GLU A 58 -1.40 6.78 8.31
N VAL A 59 -2.31 7.27 7.48
CA VAL A 59 -3.75 7.30 7.80
C VAL A 59 -4.30 5.89 8.04
N ARG A 60 -3.87 4.88 7.26
CA ARG A 60 -4.26 3.48 7.52
C ARG A 60 -3.67 2.95 8.82
N ALA A 61 -2.44 3.33 9.15
CA ALA A 61 -1.78 2.91 10.38
C ALA A 61 -2.49 3.51 11.60
N ALA A 62 -2.75 4.82 11.60
CA ALA A 62 -3.50 5.50 12.65
C ALA A 62 -4.95 5.00 12.79
N ALA A 63 -5.58 4.62 11.67
CA ALA A 63 -6.93 4.05 11.68
C ALA A 63 -6.97 2.60 12.17
N ALA A 64 -5.83 1.90 12.23
CA ALA A 64 -5.78 0.52 12.66
C ALA A 64 -6.20 0.40 14.13
N GLY A 65 -7.27 -0.36 14.38
CA GLY A 65 -7.80 -0.55 15.72
C GLY A 65 -8.81 0.53 16.16
N LYS A 66 -8.81 1.72 15.55
CA LYS A 66 -9.88 2.73 15.73
C LYS A 66 -11.08 2.43 14.82
N LEU A 67 -10.84 2.03 13.57
CA LEU A 67 -11.87 1.66 12.59
C LEU A 67 -11.98 0.14 12.38
N ALA A 68 -13.18 -0.33 12.02
CA ALA A 68 -13.42 -1.73 11.67
C ALA A 68 -12.66 -2.14 10.40
N ASP A 69 -12.62 -1.26 9.40
CA ASP A 69 -11.77 -1.35 8.22
C ASP A 69 -10.88 -0.10 8.12
N PRO A 70 -9.54 -0.23 8.27
CA PRO A 70 -8.61 0.88 8.11
C PRO A 70 -8.67 1.54 6.72
N ALA A 71 -9.12 0.83 5.68
CA ALA A 71 -9.25 1.38 4.34
C ALA A 71 -10.40 2.40 4.22
N ASP A 72 -11.37 2.39 5.14
CA ASP A 72 -12.47 3.35 5.14
C ASP A 72 -12.01 4.76 5.53
N ALA A 73 -10.93 4.91 6.30
CA ALA A 73 -10.35 6.21 6.62
C ALA A 73 -10.01 6.98 5.33
N ILE A 74 -9.38 6.33 4.34
CA ILE A 74 -9.03 6.93 3.05
C ILE A 74 -10.25 7.38 2.24
N LYS A 75 -11.41 6.73 2.43
CA LYS A 75 -12.63 7.06 1.68
C LYS A 75 -13.41 8.21 2.31
N PHE A 76 -13.34 8.35 3.64
CA PHE A 76 -14.17 9.29 4.39
C PHE A 76 -13.41 10.52 4.90
N LEU A 77 -12.08 10.47 4.97
CA LEU A 77 -11.24 11.63 5.25
C LEU A 77 -10.83 12.29 3.94
N ASP A 78 -10.79 13.62 3.97
CA ASP A 78 -10.12 14.39 2.93
C ASP A 78 -8.61 14.30 3.18
N LEU A 79 -7.86 13.73 2.24
CA LEU A 79 -6.41 13.57 2.39
C LEU A 79 -5.67 14.85 1.98
N ASP A 80 -6.31 15.73 1.22
CA ASP A 80 -5.68 16.95 0.72
C ASP A 80 -5.60 18.04 1.80
N GLN A 81 -6.25 17.83 2.96
CA GLN A 81 -6.18 18.73 4.12
C GLN A 81 -4.90 18.53 4.96
N PHE A 82 -4.22 17.39 4.82
CA PHE A 82 -3.03 17.07 5.60
C PHE A 82 -1.78 17.44 4.81
N ASP A 83 -0.91 18.24 5.42
CA ASP A 83 0.37 18.59 4.83
C ASP A 83 1.40 17.48 5.08
N VAL A 84 2.17 17.17 4.03
CA VAL A 84 3.32 16.26 4.11
C VAL A 84 4.59 17.11 4.05
N GLY A 85 5.42 17.03 5.08
CA GLY A 85 6.70 17.72 5.15
C GLY A 85 7.69 17.28 4.06
N GLU A 86 8.79 18.01 3.90
CA GLU A 86 9.81 17.71 2.88
C GLU A 86 10.43 16.32 3.07
N ASP A 87 10.51 15.83 4.31
CA ASP A 87 11.04 14.51 4.66
C ASP A 87 9.98 13.39 4.61
N GLY A 88 8.74 13.70 4.28
CA GLY A 88 7.62 12.75 4.29
C GLY A 88 6.90 12.63 5.64
N ASP A 89 7.27 13.47 6.62
CA ASP A 89 6.61 13.52 7.92
C ASP A 89 5.20 14.10 7.82
N VAL A 90 4.29 13.57 8.62
CA VAL A 90 2.89 14.02 8.73
C VAL A 90 2.55 14.23 10.19
N ASP A 91 1.65 15.16 10.48
CA ASP A 91 1.15 15.37 11.85
C ASP A 91 0.26 14.19 12.26
N GLN A 92 0.83 13.29 13.07
CA GLN A 92 0.12 12.10 13.53
C GLN A 92 -1.03 12.46 14.47
N ASP A 93 -0.88 13.49 15.29
CA ASP A 93 -1.91 13.92 16.24
C ASP A 93 -3.13 14.46 15.48
N GLU A 94 -2.90 15.26 14.43
CA GLU A 94 -3.96 15.76 13.55
C GLU A 94 -4.72 14.62 12.84
N ILE A 95 -4.01 13.62 12.33
CA ILE A 95 -4.61 12.44 11.70
C ILE A 95 -5.45 11.65 12.71
N GLU A 96 -4.93 11.47 13.92
CA GLU A 96 -5.63 10.76 14.99
C GLU A 96 -6.93 11.46 15.40
N ASP A 97 -6.88 12.78 15.60
CA ASP A 97 -8.04 13.61 15.91
C ASP A 97 -9.10 13.53 14.80
N ALA A 98 -8.67 13.61 13.53
CA ALA A 98 -9.57 13.48 12.38
C ALA A 98 -10.26 12.11 12.32
N ILE A 99 -9.56 11.03 12.68
CA ILE A 99 -10.11 9.68 12.77
C ILE A 99 -11.11 9.57 13.94
N GLU A 100 -10.82 10.17 15.08
CA GLU A 100 -11.74 10.17 16.22
C GLU A 100 -13.02 10.94 15.90
N ASP A 101 -12.91 12.08 15.23
CA ASP A 101 -14.05 12.84 14.76
C ASP A 101 -14.82 12.12 13.65
N LEU A 102 -14.15 11.33 12.82
CA LEU A 102 -14.81 10.43 11.89
C LEU A 102 -15.63 9.36 12.63
N VAL A 103 -15.08 8.75 13.68
CA VAL A 103 -15.78 7.76 14.52
C VAL A 103 -16.99 8.39 15.21
N LYS A 104 -16.87 9.59 15.78
CA LYS A 104 -17.99 10.32 16.39
C LYS A 104 -19.11 10.58 15.39
N ARG A 105 -18.78 11.02 14.17
CA ARG A 105 -19.75 11.30 13.09
C ARG A 105 -20.36 10.04 12.49
N LYS A 106 -19.59 8.95 12.43
CA LYS A 106 -19.97 7.68 11.81
C LYS A 106 -19.66 6.52 12.76
N PRO A 107 -20.46 6.34 13.82
CA PRO A 107 -20.18 5.31 14.85
C PRO A 107 -20.14 3.89 14.30
N TYR A 108 -20.84 3.63 13.19
CA TYR A 108 -20.85 2.33 12.51
C TYR A 108 -19.50 1.93 11.90
N LEU A 109 -18.57 2.87 11.72
CA LEU A 109 -17.22 2.60 11.22
C LEU A 109 -16.25 2.21 12.35
N ALA A 110 -16.61 2.48 13.61
CA ALA A 110 -15.76 2.19 14.74
C ALA A 110 -15.42 0.70 14.81
N ALA A 111 -14.18 0.37 15.18
CA ALA A 111 -13.83 -1.00 15.47
C ALA A 111 -14.71 -1.49 16.62
N GLN A 112 -15.59 -2.46 16.35
CA GLN A 112 -16.26 -3.16 17.42
C GLN A 112 -15.19 -3.94 18.19
N GLY A 113 -14.87 -3.47 19.39
CA GLY A 113 -13.96 -4.11 20.34
C GLY A 113 -14.48 -5.49 20.71
N GLY A 114 -14.21 -6.46 19.86
CA GLY A 114 -14.45 -7.86 20.10
C GLY A 114 -13.18 -8.58 19.73
N ASP A 115 -12.51 -9.16 20.72
CA ASP A 115 -11.44 -10.14 20.56
C ASP A 115 -11.70 -10.96 19.27
N LYS A 116 -10.93 -10.70 18.22
CA LYS A 116 -10.83 -11.61 17.06
C LYS A 116 -10.09 -12.90 17.48
N LYS A 117 -10.18 -13.33 18.74
CA LYS A 117 -10.06 -14.73 19.10
C LYS A 117 -11.13 -15.43 18.28
N ARG A 118 -10.70 -15.95 17.13
CA ARG A 118 -11.47 -16.89 16.31
C ARG A 118 -12.20 -17.78 17.30
N ARG A 119 -13.52 -17.65 17.40
CA ARG A 119 -14.33 -18.58 18.19
C ARG A 119 -14.12 -19.92 17.50
N THR A 120 -13.10 -20.64 17.92
CA THR A 120 -12.89 -22.01 17.48
C THR A 120 -14.17 -22.72 17.87
N PRO A 121 -14.90 -23.32 16.90
CA PRO A 121 -16.08 -24.10 17.25
C PRO A 121 -15.63 -25.12 18.29
N LYS A 122 -16.29 -25.10 19.46
CA LYS A 122 -16.02 -26.08 20.49
C LYS A 122 -16.37 -27.43 19.88
N GLY A 123 -15.39 -28.33 19.73
CA GLY A 123 -15.60 -29.64 19.12
C GLY A 123 -16.77 -30.34 19.83
N ASP A 124 -17.85 -30.58 19.09
CA ASP A 124 -18.96 -31.38 19.59
C ASP A 124 -18.55 -32.85 19.51
N ARG A 125 -18.58 -33.55 20.65
CA ARG A 125 -18.27 -34.99 20.71
C ARG A 125 -19.24 -35.83 19.87
N ARG A 126 -20.36 -35.25 19.42
CA ARG A 126 -21.34 -35.88 18.52
C ARG A 126 -21.04 -35.66 17.04
N GLN A 127 -20.12 -34.75 16.70
CA GLN A 127 -19.70 -34.48 15.33
C GLN A 127 -18.26 -34.94 15.13
N GLY A 128 -18.11 -36.19 14.67
CA GLY A 128 -16.83 -36.85 14.43
C GLY A 128 -16.71 -38.12 15.26
N GLY A 129 -16.34 -39.23 14.62
CA GLY A 129 -16.27 -40.58 15.22
C GLY A 129 -15.12 -40.77 16.23
N GLY A 130 -14.92 -39.84 17.15
CA GLY A 130 -13.91 -39.92 18.20
C GLY A 130 -14.57 -39.96 19.57
N GLY A 131 -14.66 -41.14 20.16
CA GLY A 131 -15.13 -41.33 21.53
C GLY A 131 -16.24 -42.36 21.68
N ARG A 132 -16.07 -43.57 21.13
CA ARG A 132 -16.70 -44.74 21.75
C ARG A 132 -15.75 -45.21 22.84
N ASP A 133 -16.11 -44.97 24.09
CA ASP A 133 -15.58 -45.78 25.19
C ASP A 133 -15.75 -47.24 24.76
N ALA A 134 -14.63 -47.95 24.60
CA ALA A 134 -14.60 -49.33 24.15
C ALA A 134 -15.12 -50.25 25.28
N THR A 135 -16.41 -50.17 25.57
CA THR A 135 -17.15 -51.12 26.42
C THR A 135 -17.57 -52.38 25.65
N GLY A 136 -17.17 -52.50 24.38
CA GLY A 136 -17.52 -53.61 23.50
C GLY A 136 -16.30 -54.29 22.89
N THR A 137 -15.31 -54.69 23.70
CA THR A 137 -14.30 -55.65 23.22
C THR A 137 -14.86 -57.07 23.27
N VAL A 138 -14.49 -57.91 22.31
CA VAL A 138 -14.91 -59.33 22.20
C VAL A 138 -14.57 -60.11 23.49
N SER A 139 -13.56 -59.66 24.25
CA SER A 139 -13.20 -60.21 25.55
C SER A 139 -14.29 -60.03 26.62
N ALA A 140 -14.99 -58.88 26.64
CA ALA A 140 -16.10 -58.64 27.57
C ALA A 140 -17.33 -59.47 27.21
N GLY A 141 -17.57 -59.71 25.91
CA GLY A 141 -18.62 -60.63 25.46
C GLY A 141 -18.33 -62.09 25.82
N ARG A 142 -17.07 -62.51 25.71
CA ARG A 142 -16.64 -63.89 26.02
C ARG A 142 -16.75 -64.21 27.51
N SER A 143 -16.35 -63.28 28.39
CA SER A 143 -16.42 -63.49 29.84
C SER A 143 -17.87 -63.61 30.34
N LEU A 144 -18.80 -62.84 29.76
CA LEU A 144 -20.23 -62.97 30.05
C LEU A 144 -20.81 -64.32 29.60
N TYR A 145 -20.39 -64.81 28.43
CA TYR A 145 -20.86 -66.10 27.92
C TYR A 145 -20.39 -67.28 28.79
N GLU A 146 -19.12 -67.28 29.21
CA GLU A 146 -18.56 -68.32 30.09
C GLU A 146 -19.18 -68.29 31.50
N ALA A 147 -19.44 -67.10 32.05
CA ALA A 147 -20.10 -66.94 33.34
C ALA A 147 -21.55 -67.47 33.34
N LYS A 148 -22.27 -67.28 32.23
CA LYS A 148 -23.65 -67.76 32.10
C LYS A 148 -23.72 -69.29 31.97
N LYS A 149 -22.77 -69.90 31.26
CA LYS A 149 -22.72 -71.36 31.04
C LYS A 149 -22.42 -72.14 32.33
N LYS A 150 -21.58 -71.60 33.22
CA LYS A 150 -21.29 -72.20 34.54
C LYS A 150 -22.47 -72.25 35.50
N LYS A 151 -23.50 -71.41 35.29
CA LYS A 151 -24.66 -71.31 36.19
C LYS A 151 -25.79 -72.29 35.85
N THR A 152 -25.66 -73.02 34.75
CA THR A 152 -26.69 -73.93 34.18
C THR A 152 -26.28 -75.40 34.17
N THR A 153 -25.27 -75.77 34.97
CA THR A 153 -24.85 -77.13 35.30
C THR A 153 -24.67 -77.21 36.80
#